data_AF-A0A662VEH2-F1
#
_entry.id   AF-A0A662VEH2-F1
#
_cell.length_a   1.000
_cell.length_b   1.000
_cell.length_c   1.000
_cell.angle_alpha   90.00
_cell.angle_beta   90.00
_cell.angle_gamma   90.00
#
_symmetry.space_group_name_H-M   'P 1'
#
loop_
_entity.id
_entity.type
_entity.pdbx_description
1 polymer ?
#
loop_
_entity_poly.entity_id
_entity_poly.type
_entity_poly.pdbx_seq_one_letter_code
_entity_poly.pdbx_strand_id
1 'polypeptide(L)'
;MQTRIMLKLTGDENHPAVKESYKAAINIIKAIRELGRSRGKYIYVGTWKPPVIEGEESPPLDFITISISSEEVIKKDIDKERWAELVKSVRGRFSNVSILAVLDWGVTDTSPLAVFSQKLSTEEQSEFILKVDKELRELGVLLVYPVHGGFIGLNAKKLAYGKYKFYDALAPEFSTYKAILKAIKEHTERDRI
;
A
#
# COMPACT_ATOMS: atom_id res chain seq x y z
N MET A 1 -8.42 9.64 4.53
CA MET A 1 -9.28 9.67 3.32
C MET A 1 -10.18 10.90 3.28
N GLN A 2 -10.90 11.24 4.35
CA GLN A 2 -11.83 12.39 4.35
C GLN A 2 -11.19 13.75 4.05
N THR A 3 -10.05 14.11 4.67
CA THR A 3 -9.34 15.36 4.34
C THR A 3 -9.04 15.50 2.85
N ARG A 4 -8.65 14.40 2.19
CA ARG A 4 -8.36 14.39 0.75
C ARG A 4 -9.60 14.61 -0.09
N ILE A 5 -10.77 14.12 0.35
CA ILE A 5 -12.05 14.37 -0.31
C ILE A 5 -12.41 15.84 -0.17
N MET A 6 -12.35 16.39 1.05
CA MET A 6 -12.66 17.80 1.30
C MET A 6 -11.76 18.72 0.49
N LEU A 7 -10.44 18.47 0.49
CA LEU A 7 -9.48 19.26 -0.28
C LEU A 7 -9.79 19.24 -1.79
N LYS A 8 -10.22 18.09 -2.33
CA LYS A 8 -10.63 17.99 -3.74
C LYS A 8 -11.91 18.76 -4.04
N LEU A 9 -12.85 18.81 -3.11
CA LEU A 9 -14.13 19.50 -3.28
C LEU A 9 -13.97 21.02 -3.13
N THR A 10 -13.15 21.47 -2.20
CA THR A 10 -12.98 22.90 -1.89
C THR A 10 -11.91 23.55 -2.75
N GLY A 11 -10.88 22.80 -3.17
CA GLY A 11 -9.69 23.34 -3.84
C GLY A 11 -8.82 24.22 -2.94
N ASP A 12 -9.15 24.32 -1.66
CA ASP A 12 -8.51 25.20 -0.68
C ASP A 12 -8.17 24.41 0.59
N GLU A 13 -6.89 24.35 0.91
CA GLU A 13 -6.39 23.68 2.12
C GLU A 13 -6.70 24.42 3.42
N ASN A 14 -6.99 25.73 3.33
CA ASN A 14 -7.36 26.56 4.48
C ASN A 14 -8.87 26.56 4.74
N HIS A 15 -9.65 25.94 3.87
CA HIS A 15 -11.09 25.79 4.07
C HIS A 15 -11.37 25.05 5.40
N PRO A 16 -12.30 25.52 6.25
CA PRO A 16 -12.58 24.93 7.57
C PRO A 16 -12.79 23.42 7.53
N ALA A 17 -13.58 22.92 6.57
CA ALA A 17 -13.82 21.48 6.40
C ALA A 17 -12.53 20.66 6.18
N VAL A 18 -11.51 21.20 5.51
CA VAL A 18 -10.22 20.51 5.29
C VAL A 18 -9.43 20.49 6.60
N LYS A 19 -9.27 21.65 7.24
CA LYS A 19 -8.52 21.80 8.50
C LYS A 19 -9.15 20.96 9.62
N GLU A 20 -10.47 21.01 9.78
CA GLU A 20 -11.18 20.22 10.79
C GLU A 20 -11.09 18.72 10.52
N SER A 21 -11.26 18.28 9.27
CA SER A 21 -11.10 16.86 8.91
C SER A 21 -9.69 16.36 9.20
N TYR A 22 -8.66 17.19 8.94
CA TYR A 22 -7.27 16.85 9.23
C TYR A 22 -6.99 16.75 10.73
N LYS A 23 -7.43 17.74 11.52
CA LYS A 23 -7.32 17.75 12.98
C LYS A 23 -8.06 16.59 13.62
N ALA A 24 -9.26 16.27 13.14
CA ALA A 24 -10.02 15.11 13.60
C ALA A 24 -9.25 13.80 13.39
N ALA A 25 -8.61 13.62 12.23
CA ALA A 25 -7.77 12.45 11.98
C ALA A 25 -6.61 12.33 12.97
N ILE A 26 -5.92 13.45 13.27
CA ILE A 26 -4.84 13.48 14.26
C ILE A 26 -5.35 13.12 15.66
N ASN A 27 -6.49 13.69 16.07
CA ASN A 27 -7.09 13.45 17.38
C ASN A 27 -7.52 11.98 17.56
N ILE A 28 -8.06 11.35 16.51
CA ILE A 28 -8.40 9.93 16.51
C ILE A 28 -7.13 9.09 16.74
N ILE A 29 -6.03 9.39 16.05
CA ILE A 29 -4.77 8.67 16.24
C ILE A 29 -4.28 8.83 17.69
N LYS A 30 -4.28 10.05 18.23
CA LYS A 30 -3.88 10.33 19.62
C LYS A 30 -4.74 9.55 20.62
N ALA A 31 -6.06 9.51 20.44
CA ALA A 31 -6.98 8.76 21.30
C ALA A 31 -6.76 7.25 21.23
N ILE A 32 -6.52 6.68 20.04
CA ILE A 32 -6.16 5.27 19.87
C ILE A 32 -4.88 4.96 20.65
N ARG A 33 -3.87 5.83 20.58
CA ARG A 33 -2.62 5.65 21.32
C ARG A 33 -2.79 5.72 22.82
N GLU A 34 -3.58 6.67 23.31
CA GLU A 34 -3.90 6.80 24.72
C GLU A 34 -4.63 5.56 25.26
N LEU A 35 -5.63 5.06 24.52
CA LEU A 35 -6.33 3.82 24.84
C LEU A 35 -5.38 2.60 24.85
N GLY A 36 -4.44 2.54 23.91
CA GLY A 36 -3.40 1.52 23.92
C GLY A 36 -2.56 1.59 25.21
N ARG A 37 -2.04 2.77 25.54
CA ARG A 37 -1.20 2.99 26.71
C ARG A 37 -1.91 2.67 28.02
N SER A 38 -3.18 3.03 28.16
CA SER A 38 -3.98 2.69 29.37
C SER A 38 -4.18 1.18 29.54
N ARG A 39 -3.95 0.39 28.49
CA ARG A 39 -3.97 -1.08 28.49
C ARG A 39 -2.58 -1.71 28.44
N GLY A 40 -1.51 -0.92 28.64
CA GLY A 40 -0.13 -1.39 28.56
C GLY A 40 0.30 -1.87 27.16
N LYS A 41 -0.38 -1.40 26.10
CA LYS A 41 -0.12 -1.80 24.71
C LYS A 41 0.26 -0.62 23.83
N TYR A 42 1.10 -0.88 22.82
CA TYR A 42 1.37 0.07 21.74
C TYR A 42 0.53 -0.32 20.52
N ILE A 43 -0.42 0.52 20.12
CA ILE A 43 -1.28 0.25 18.95
C ILE A 43 -0.70 0.92 17.71
N TYR A 44 -0.09 0.17 16.79
CA TYR A 44 0.39 0.72 15.52
C TYR A 44 -0.75 1.31 14.70
N VAL A 45 -0.55 2.49 14.15
CA VAL A 45 -1.51 3.23 13.34
C VAL A 45 -0.86 3.65 12.04
N GLY A 46 -1.49 3.26 10.94
CA GLY A 46 -1.08 3.69 9.61
C GLY A 46 -2.28 4.09 8.76
N THR A 47 -2.00 4.68 7.61
CA THR A 47 -3.03 5.14 6.69
C THR A 47 -2.50 5.20 5.27
N TRP A 48 -3.41 5.25 4.30
CA TRP A 48 -3.06 5.64 2.94
C TRP A 48 -2.46 7.05 2.93
N LYS A 49 -1.43 7.30 2.11
CA LYS A 49 -0.73 8.60 2.06
C LYS A 49 -1.71 9.79 2.22
N PRO A 50 -1.66 10.50 3.36
CA PRO A 50 -2.56 11.62 3.61
C PRO A 50 -2.12 12.84 2.79
N PRO A 51 -3.02 13.82 2.54
CA PRO A 51 -2.60 15.11 2.03
C PRO A 51 -1.65 15.79 3.03
N VAL A 52 -0.71 16.58 2.51
CA VAL A 52 0.06 17.52 3.33
C VAL A 52 -0.75 18.80 3.40
N ILE A 53 -1.01 19.28 4.62
CA ILE A 53 -1.68 20.56 4.86
C ILE A 53 -0.64 21.50 5.49
N GLU A 54 -0.43 22.65 4.87
CA GLU A 54 0.56 23.62 5.37
C GLU A 54 0.14 24.18 6.74
N GLY A 55 1.14 24.43 7.60
CA GLY A 55 0.95 24.95 8.95
C GLY A 55 0.37 23.99 9.99
N GLU A 56 -0.09 22.80 9.60
CA GLU A 56 -0.60 21.80 10.54
C GLU A 56 0.50 20.84 11.02
N GLU A 57 0.29 20.12 12.13
CA GLU A 57 1.22 19.06 12.55
C GLU A 57 1.05 17.81 11.68
N SER A 58 2.13 17.05 11.46
CA SER A 58 2.03 15.76 10.77
C SER A 58 1.31 14.73 11.65
N PRO A 59 0.37 13.95 11.10
CA PRO A 59 -0.22 12.81 11.80
C PRO A 59 0.85 11.84 12.32
N PRO A 60 0.81 11.44 13.61
CA PRO A 60 1.82 10.58 14.22
C PRO A 60 1.60 9.11 13.82
N LEU A 61 2.02 8.77 12.60
CA LEU A 61 1.83 7.46 11.97
C LEU A 61 3.07 6.56 12.10
N ASP A 62 2.85 5.26 12.23
CA ASP A 62 3.91 4.24 12.18
C ASP A 62 4.19 3.76 10.76
N PHE A 63 3.16 3.75 9.91
CA PHE A 63 3.32 3.38 8.51
C PHE A 63 2.37 4.14 7.59
N ILE A 64 2.82 4.33 6.34
CA ILE A 64 2.05 4.91 5.26
C ILE A 64 1.93 3.89 4.13
N THR A 65 0.71 3.69 3.65
CA THR A 65 0.42 2.80 2.53
C THR A 65 0.29 3.58 1.22
N ILE A 66 0.85 3.04 0.15
CA ILE A 66 0.81 3.59 -1.20
C ILE A 66 0.50 2.47 -2.18
N SER A 67 -0.48 2.66 -3.06
CA SER A 67 -0.84 1.67 -4.07
C SER A 67 0.19 1.69 -5.20
N ILE A 68 0.66 0.50 -5.59
CA ILE A 68 1.20 0.27 -6.93
C ILE A 68 0.06 0.50 -7.91
N SER A 69 0.29 1.23 -8.99
CA SER A 69 -0.73 1.53 -9.99
C SER A 69 -0.95 0.35 -10.93
N SER A 70 -2.15 0.24 -11.49
CA SER A 70 -2.45 -0.75 -12.52
C SER A 70 -1.59 -0.60 -13.78
N GLU A 71 -1.12 0.62 -14.06
CA GLU A 71 -0.20 0.91 -15.16
C GLU A 71 1.18 0.31 -14.90
N GLU A 72 1.73 0.45 -13.69
CA GLU A 72 2.97 -0.20 -13.27
C GLU A 72 2.86 -1.73 -13.35
N VAL A 73 1.71 -2.27 -12.98
CA VAL A 73 1.43 -3.72 -13.13
C VAL A 73 1.44 -4.16 -14.59
N ILE A 74 0.77 -3.42 -15.49
CA ILE A 74 0.72 -3.74 -16.92
C ILE A 74 2.12 -3.65 -17.55
N LYS A 75 2.87 -2.61 -17.19
CA LYS A 75 4.27 -2.41 -17.65
C LYS A 75 5.24 -3.41 -17.02
N LYS A 76 4.82 -4.12 -15.96
CA LYS A 76 5.66 -5.01 -15.15
C LYS A 76 6.89 -4.28 -14.61
N ASP A 77 6.72 -3.02 -14.24
CA ASP A 77 7.78 -2.13 -13.81
C ASP A 77 7.22 -1.02 -12.93
N ILE A 78 7.97 -0.62 -11.90
CA ILE A 78 7.58 0.55 -11.11
C ILE A 78 8.08 1.83 -11.76
N ASP A 79 7.33 2.90 -11.56
CA ASP A 79 7.79 4.24 -11.92
C ASP A 79 8.77 4.73 -10.83
N LYS A 80 10.07 4.46 -11.03
CA LYS A 80 11.11 4.73 -10.04
C LYS A 80 11.21 6.22 -9.68
N GLU A 81 11.01 7.11 -10.64
CA GLU A 81 11.03 8.56 -10.41
C GLU A 81 9.86 8.95 -9.52
N ARG A 82 8.64 8.50 -9.84
CA ARG A 82 7.45 8.70 -9.00
C ARG A 82 7.65 8.17 -7.59
N TRP A 83 8.20 6.95 -7.45
CA TRP A 83 8.44 6.38 -6.12
C TRP A 83 9.51 7.14 -5.34
N ALA A 84 10.61 7.55 -5.98
CA ALA A 84 11.64 8.36 -5.33
C ALA A 84 11.09 9.71 -4.84
N GLU A 85 10.27 10.38 -5.65
CA GLU A 85 9.59 11.62 -5.26
C GLU A 85 8.60 11.40 -4.11
N LEU A 86 7.82 10.31 -4.16
CA LEU A 86 6.90 9.93 -3.09
C LEU A 86 7.63 9.67 -1.78
N VAL A 87 8.74 8.92 -1.82
CA VAL A 87 9.57 8.64 -0.64
C VAL A 87 10.15 9.94 -0.09
N LYS A 88 10.72 10.79 -0.94
CA LYS A 88 11.25 12.11 -0.53
C LYS A 88 10.18 12.96 0.15
N SER A 89 8.98 13.03 -0.45
CA SER A 89 7.83 13.76 0.10
C SER A 89 7.40 13.22 1.47
N VAL A 90 7.36 11.89 1.64
CA VAL A 90 6.99 11.28 2.93
C VAL A 90 8.08 11.52 3.97
N ARG A 91 9.34 11.27 3.63
CA ARG A 91 10.50 11.41 4.54
C ARG A 91 10.71 12.86 4.99
N GLY A 92 10.40 13.83 4.14
CA GLY A 92 10.46 15.26 4.49
C GLY A 92 9.37 15.70 5.49
N ARG A 93 8.31 14.91 5.67
CA ARG A 93 7.14 15.29 6.49
C ARG A 93 6.89 14.38 7.69
N PHE A 94 7.23 13.11 7.59
CA PHE A 94 6.96 12.08 8.58
C PHE A 94 8.27 11.43 9.03
N SER A 95 8.62 11.66 10.29
CA SER A 95 9.78 11.03 10.94
C SER A 95 9.51 9.56 11.23
N ASN A 96 10.47 8.68 10.92
CA ASN A 96 10.48 7.27 11.34
C ASN A 96 9.25 6.42 10.94
N VAL A 97 8.61 6.75 9.82
CA VAL A 97 7.45 5.99 9.30
C VAL A 97 7.87 4.87 8.34
N SER A 98 7.30 3.68 8.41
CA SER A 98 7.48 2.67 7.35
C SER A 98 6.63 3.04 6.12
N ILE A 99 7.17 2.86 4.91
CA ILE A 99 6.39 3.07 3.67
C ILE A 99 6.08 1.69 3.11
N LEU A 100 4.79 1.40 2.95
CA LEU A 100 4.27 0.12 2.48
C LEU A 100 3.67 0.29 1.09
N ALA A 101 4.20 -0.44 0.11
CA ALA A 101 3.60 -0.57 -1.21
C ALA A 101 2.63 -1.75 -1.22
N VAL A 102 1.44 -1.56 -1.79
CA VAL A 102 0.42 -2.61 -1.88
C VAL A 102 -0.10 -2.72 -3.31
N LEU A 103 -0.38 -3.96 -3.73
CA LEU A 103 -1.30 -4.21 -4.84
C LEU A 103 -2.72 -4.04 -4.30
N ASP A 104 -3.22 -2.82 -4.38
CA ASP A 104 -4.53 -2.47 -3.84
C ASP A 104 -5.65 -3.21 -4.58
N TRP A 105 -6.72 -3.50 -3.86
CA TRP A 105 -7.89 -4.18 -4.39
C TRP A 105 -9.10 -3.27 -4.22
N GLY A 106 -10.09 -3.45 -5.07
CA GLY A 106 -11.31 -2.67 -5.03
C GLY A 106 -12.41 -3.39 -5.77
N VAL A 107 -13.60 -2.78 -5.81
CA VAL A 107 -14.79 -3.36 -6.45
C VAL A 107 -14.74 -3.34 -7.99
N THR A 108 -13.61 -2.98 -8.59
CA THR A 108 -13.46 -2.81 -10.04
C THR A 108 -12.46 -3.80 -10.63
N ASP A 109 -12.63 -4.09 -11.93
CA ASP A 109 -11.71 -4.91 -12.73
C ASP A 109 -10.39 -4.19 -13.05
N THR A 110 -10.29 -2.91 -12.68
CA THR A 110 -9.16 -2.03 -12.96
C THR A 110 -8.28 -1.78 -11.74
N SER A 111 -8.62 -2.34 -10.58
CA SER A 111 -7.76 -2.26 -9.40
C SER A 111 -6.41 -2.93 -9.66
N PRO A 112 -5.31 -2.49 -9.03
CA PRO A 112 -3.99 -3.07 -9.23
C PRO A 112 -3.96 -4.60 -9.05
N LEU A 113 -4.62 -5.12 -8.01
CA LEU A 113 -4.72 -6.57 -7.78
C LEU A 113 -5.57 -7.29 -8.84
N ALA A 114 -6.67 -6.70 -9.29
CA ALA A 114 -7.46 -7.26 -10.38
C ALA A 114 -6.64 -7.30 -11.68
N VAL A 115 -5.91 -6.24 -12.02
CA VAL A 115 -5.05 -6.19 -13.20
C VAL A 115 -3.91 -7.19 -13.10
N PHE A 116 -3.25 -7.26 -11.94
CA PHE A 116 -2.16 -8.22 -11.66
C PHE A 116 -2.63 -9.66 -11.85
N SER A 117 -3.74 -10.02 -11.20
CA SER A 117 -4.27 -11.37 -11.24
C SER A 117 -4.90 -11.74 -12.57
N GLN A 118 -5.53 -10.80 -13.29
CA GLN A 118 -6.29 -11.12 -14.51
C GLN A 118 -5.47 -10.93 -15.80
N LYS A 119 -4.52 -9.99 -15.85
CA LYS A 119 -3.80 -9.67 -17.09
C LYS A 119 -2.43 -10.33 -17.23
N LEU A 120 -1.75 -10.61 -16.12
CA LEU A 120 -0.43 -11.24 -16.15
C LEU A 120 -0.54 -12.78 -16.15
N SER A 121 0.38 -13.48 -16.80
CA SER A 121 0.54 -14.93 -16.63
C SER A 121 1.01 -15.27 -15.20
N THR A 122 0.99 -16.56 -14.84
CA THR A 122 1.52 -17.04 -13.55
C THR A 122 3.01 -16.71 -13.37
N GLU A 123 3.78 -16.87 -14.45
CA GLU A 123 5.20 -16.57 -14.51
C GLU A 123 5.44 -15.07 -14.40
N GLU A 124 4.71 -14.27 -15.18
CA GLU A 124 4.79 -12.80 -15.13
C GLU A 124 4.44 -12.24 -13.75
N GLN A 125 3.45 -12.81 -13.07
CA GLN A 125 3.12 -12.43 -11.69
C GLN A 125 4.28 -12.71 -10.73
N SER A 126 4.93 -13.85 -10.88
CA SER A 126 6.07 -14.24 -10.04
C SER A 126 7.29 -13.35 -10.28
N GLU A 127 7.62 -13.08 -11.54
CA GLU A 127 8.69 -12.17 -11.93
C GLU A 127 8.42 -10.74 -11.45
N PHE A 128 7.17 -10.28 -11.59
CA PHE A 128 6.75 -8.98 -11.11
C PHE A 128 6.98 -8.82 -9.60
N ILE A 129 6.55 -9.79 -8.78
CA ILE A 129 6.75 -9.73 -7.31
C ILE A 129 8.24 -9.60 -6.98
N LEU A 130 9.11 -10.43 -7.58
CA LEU A 130 10.54 -10.42 -7.29
C LEU A 130 11.20 -9.11 -7.72
N LYS A 131 10.85 -8.61 -8.91
CA LYS A 131 11.41 -7.36 -9.45
C LYS A 131 10.97 -6.16 -8.60
N VAL A 132 9.66 -6.02 -8.37
CA VAL A 132 9.09 -4.88 -7.66
C VAL A 132 9.52 -4.86 -6.19
N ASP A 133 9.61 -6.02 -5.54
CA ASP A 133 10.19 -6.12 -4.20
C ASP A 133 11.60 -5.54 -4.14
N LYS A 134 12.48 -5.98 -5.05
CA LYS A 134 13.85 -5.51 -5.12
C LYS A 134 13.93 -4.00 -5.33
N GLU A 135 13.20 -3.48 -6.31
CA GLU A 135 13.28 -2.07 -6.70
C GLU A 135 12.67 -1.13 -5.65
N LEU A 136 11.55 -1.52 -5.03
CA LEU A 136 10.97 -0.75 -3.92
C LEU A 136 11.89 -0.75 -2.70
N ARG A 137 12.55 -1.87 -2.41
CA ARG A 137 13.48 -1.99 -1.30
C ARG A 137 14.70 -1.09 -1.46
N GLU A 138 15.23 -0.94 -2.67
CA GLU A 138 16.30 0.02 -2.98
C GLU A 138 15.90 1.48 -2.64
N LEU A 139 14.59 1.78 -2.63
CA LEU A 139 14.03 3.07 -2.24
C LEU A 139 13.59 3.14 -0.76
N GLY A 140 13.83 2.10 0.04
CA GLY A 140 13.39 2.03 1.43
C GLY A 140 11.87 1.86 1.59
N VAL A 141 11.22 1.22 0.63
CA VAL A 141 9.78 0.90 0.62
C VAL A 141 9.60 -0.62 0.75
N LEU A 142 8.67 -1.05 1.60
CA LEU A 142 8.36 -2.45 1.81
C LEU A 142 7.18 -2.87 0.94
N LEU A 143 7.35 -3.93 0.15
CA LEU A 143 6.23 -4.56 -0.55
C LEU A 143 5.40 -5.39 0.42
N VAL A 144 4.10 -5.11 0.49
CA VAL A 144 3.12 -5.99 1.14
C VAL A 144 2.69 -7.02 0.11
N TYR A 145 3.20 -8.25 0.27
CA TYR A 145 2.93 -9.32 -0.68
C TYR A 145 1.45 -9.71 -0.71
N PRO A 146 0.85 -9.89 -1.91
CA PRO A 146 -0.48 -10.47 -2.01
C PRO A 146 -0.39 -11.97 -1.70
N VAL A 147 -0.70 -12.39 -0.47
CA VAL A 147 -0.67 -13.82 -0.09
C VAL A 147 -2.06 -14.44 -0.27
N HIS A 148 -3.08 -13.84 0.33
CA HIS A 148 -4.45 -14.32 0.27
C HIS A 148 -5.42 -13.15 0.50
N GLY A 149 -6.59 -13.22 -0.13
CA GLY A 149 -7.64 -12.22 -0.05
C GLY A 149 -7.51 -11.11 -1.08
N GLY A 150 -8.41 -10.13 -1.01
CA GLY A 150 -8.51 -9.06 -2.00
C GLY A 150 -9.33 -9.48 -3.22
N PHE A 151 -10.33 -8.67 -3.55
CA PHE A 151 -11.24 -8.94 -4.67
C PHE A 151 -10.51 -8.73 -6.00
N ILE A 152 -10.61 -9.70 -6.91
CA ILE A 152 -9.87 -9.71 -8.20
C ILE A 152 -10.70 -9.23 -9.39
N GLY A 153 -11.84 -8.57 -9.13
CA GLY A 153 -12.70 -7.98 -10.14
C GLY A 153 -14.07 -8.66 -10.28
N LEU A 154 -15.06 -7.87 -10.68
CA LEU A 154 -16.43 -8.30 -10.98
C LEU A 154 -16.45 -9.29 -12.13
N ASN A 155 -15.65 -9.05 -13.16
CA ASN A 155 -15.61 -9.86 -14.38
C ASN A 155 -14.37 -10.77 -14.44
N ALA A 156 -13.83 -11.15 -13.27
CA ALA A 156 -12.70 -12.05 -13.17
C ALA A 156 -12.98 -13.38 -13.90
N LYS A 157 -12.05 -13.75 -14.78
CA LYS A 157 -12.08 -15.01 -15.55
C LYS A 157 -11.16 -16.05 -14.95
N LYS A 158 -9.98 -15.62 -14.47
CA LYS A 158 -9.07 -16.45 -13.68
C LYS A 158 -9.50 -16.38 -12.23
N LEU A 159 -10.13 -17.45 -11.75
CA LEU A 159 -10.65 -17.56 -10.39
C LEU A 159 -9.71 -18.42 -9.56
N ALA A 160 -9.50 -18.09 -8.29
CA ALA A 160 -8.75 -18.96 -7.41
C ALA A 160 -9.47 -20.31 -7.29
N TYR A 161 -8.76 -21.41 -7.58
CA TYR A 161 -9.29 -22.77 -7.55
C TYR A 161 -10.52 -22.95 -8.45
N GLY A 162 -10.56 -22.24 -9.58
CA GLY A 162 -11.68 -22.22 -10.52
C GLY A 162 -13.00 -21.68 -9.95
N LYS A 163 -13.02 -21.11 -8.74
CA LYS A 163 -14.27 -20.80 -8.02
C LYS A 163 -14.35 -19.41 -7.41
N TYR A 164 -13.27 -18.93 -6.79
CA TYR A 164 -13.34 -17.74 -5.94
C TYR A 164 -12.83 -16.48 -6.64
N LYS A 165 -13.53 -15.36 -6.45
CA LYS A 165 -13.14 -14.02 -6.89
C LYS A 165 -12.28 -13.29 -5.86
N PHE A 166 -11.48 -14.04 -5.12
CA PHE A 166 -10.46 -13.51 -4.22
C PHE A 166 -9.11 -14.05 -4.63
N TYR A 167 -8.06 -13.25 -4.48
CA TYR A 167 -6.71 -13.69 -4.80
C TYR A 167 -6.22 -14.72 -3.78
N ASP A 168 -5.47 -15.72 -4.25
CA ASP A 168 -4.78 -16.68 -3.39
C ASP A 168 -3.47 -17.11 -4.07
N ALA A 169 -2.34 -16.82 -3.43
CA ALA A 169 -1.02 -17.12 -3.96
C ALA A 169 -0.75 -18.63 -4.13
N LEU A 170 -1.53 -19.49 -3.47
CA LEU A 170 -1.45 -20.95 -3.59
C LEU A 170 -2.39 -21.51 -4.66
N ALA A 171 -3.31 -20.71 -5.19
CA ALA A 171 -4.20 -21.18 -6.25
C ALA A 171 -3.39 -21.46 -7.53
N PRO A 172 -3.61 -22.59 -8.23
CA PRO A 172 -2.86 -22.94 -9.44
C PRO A 172 -2.90 -21.87 -10.53
N GLU A 173 -3.97 -21.09 -10.59
CA GLU A 173 -4.16 -19.98 -11.54
C GLU A 173 -3.23 -18.80 -11.31
N PHE A 174 -2.61 -18.71 -10.12
CA PHE A 174 -1.71 -17.62 -9.73
C PHE A 174 -0.32 -18.12 -9.29
N SER A 175 -0.25 -19.14 -8.42
CA SER A 175 0.96 -19.88 -8.01
C SER A 175 2.17 -19.02 -7.61
N THR A 176 1.94 -17.84 -7.02
CA THR A 176 2.99 -16.87 -6.68
C THR A 176 3.65 -17.11 -5.33
N TYR A 177 3.14 -18.02 -4.51
CA TYR A 177 3.61 -18.22 -3.13
C TYR A 177 5.13 -18.50 -3.05
N LYS A 178 5.66 -19.29 -3.99
CA LYS A 178 7.12 -19.57 -4.05
C LYS A 178 7.95 -18.32 -4.33
N ALA A 179 7.47 -17.42 -5.20
CA ALA A 179 8.14 -16.16 -5.49
C ALA A 179 8.14 -15.25 -4.25
N ILE A 180 7.03 -15.21 -3.50
CA ILE A 180 6.92 -14.47 -2.24
C ILE A 180 7.94 -15.00 -1.21
N LEU A 181 8.02 -16.32 -1.01
CA LEU A 181 9.00 -16.91 -0.09
C LEU A 181 10.44 -16.61 -0.51
N LYS A 182 10.72 -16.63 -1.82
CA LYS A 182 12.04 -16.26 -2.35
C LYS A 182 12.37 -14.81 -2.03
N ALA A 183 11.44 -13.88 -2.27
CA ALA A 183 11.61 -12.47 -1.93
C ALA A 183 11.93 -12.30 -0.43
N ILE A 184 11.13 -12.88 0.47
CA ILE A 184 11.34 -12.81 1.92
C ILE A 184 12.71 -13.38 2.34
N LYS A 185 13.13 -14.50 1.75
CA LYS A 185 14.42 -15.11 2.06
C LYS A 185 15.58 -14.19 1.70
N GLU A 186 15.50 -13.49 0.56
CA GLU A 186 16.49 -12.49 0.15
C GLU A 186 16.54 -11.25 1.05
N HIS A 187 15.56 -11.03 1.92
CA HIS A 187 15.63 -10.01 2.99
C HIS A 187 16.46 -10.55 4.15
N THR A 188 16.10 -11.74 4.63
CA THR A 188 16.68 -12.33 5.84
C THR A 188 18.17 -12.63 5.71
N GLU A 189 18.65 -12.98 4.51
CA GLU A 189 20.07 -13.25 4.26
C GLU A 189 20.91 -11.97 4.16
N ARG A 190 20.33 -10.84 3.72
CA ARG A 190 21.05 -9.56 3.64
C ARG A 190 21.15 -8.84 4.97
N ASP A 191 20.11 -8.93 5.81
CA ASP A 191 20.12 -8.31 7.14
C ASP A 191 21.07 -9.01 8.14
N ARG A 192 21.69 -10.12 7.73
CA ARG A 192 22.68 -10.88 8.51
C ARG A 192 24.14 -10.54 8.17
N ILE A 193 24.38 -9.71 7.16
CA ILE A 193 25.71 -9.28 6.68
C ILE A 193 25.93 -7.83 7.08
#